data_AF-A0AAJ6NSI6-F1
#
_entry.id   AF-A0AAJ6NSI6-F1
#
_cell.length_a   1.000
_cell.length_b   1.000
_cell.length_c   1.000
_cell.angle_alpha   90.00
_cell.angle_beta   90.00
_cell.angle_gamma   90.00
#
_symmetry.space_group_name_H-M   'P 1'
#
loop_
_entity.id
_entity.type
_entity.pdbx_description
1 polymer ?
#
loop_
_entity_poly.entity_id
_entity_poly.type
_entity_poly.pdbx_seq_one_letter_code
_entity_poly.pdbx_strand_id
1 'polypeptide(L)'
;MDDQEALQQTLNRARRALQILENQKAGYGIRVPVDLQIELEEKQKEVTSLEARLSQLQKKRPESVPDNLADYNHQSSTHQPPESQEKEVFISYTWRDNHSEPFVQQLEKAFQAKGITIIRDKNVVGYKQRFQKFMQRLSRGKCVIVVISDQYLKSENCMYELVEIAKKGNLYHRIFPIVLADAQIYQPIARIKYIEYWEKQIQDLNNAMKTVNAANLQGFREEIDLYTEIRNMFANLIKLLKDMNTLTQDIHIQSNFEALLKAIEETLDE
;
A
#
# COMPACT_ATOMS: atom_id res chain seq x y z
N MET A 1 -28.82 -0.91 -7.32
CA MET A 1 -28.68 -0.53 -5.90
C MET A 1 -28.05 0.84 -5.87
N ASP A 2 -28.72 1.81 -5.26
CA ASP A 2 -28.23 3.18 -5.15
C ASP A 2 -26.92 3.19 -4.34
N ASP A 3 -25.86 3.86 -4.81
CA ASP A 3 -24.57 3.94 -4.10
C ASP A 3 -24.75 4.48 -2.67
N GLN A 4 -25.77 5.31 -2.47
CA GLN A 4 -26.19 5.80 -1.15
C GLN A 4 -26.75 4.67 -0.26
N GLU A 5 -27.52 3.74 -0.83
CA GLU A 5 -28.13 2.61 -0.10
C GLU A 5 -27.07 1.60 0.34
N ALA A 6 -26.10 1.30 -0.54
CA ALA A 6 -24.97 0.43 -0.22
C ALA A 6 -24.07 1.06 0.89
N LEU A 7 -23.83 2.36 0.82
CA LEU A 7 -23.07 3.08 1.85
C LEU A 7 -23.83 3.14 3.18
N GLN A 8 -25.15 3.34 3.15
CA GLN A 8 -26.00 3.33 4.35
C GLN A 8 -26.01 1.95 5.03
N GLN A 9 -26.11 0.87 4.25
CA GLN A 9 -26.02 -0.50 4.78
C GLN A 9 -24.65 -0.77 5.42
N THR A 10 -23.58 -0.27 4.81
CA THR A 10 -22.22 -0.40 5.34
C THR A 10 -22.04 0.37 6.64
N LEU A 11 -22.52 1.62 6.71
CA LEU A 11 -22.52 2.45 7.92
C LEU A 11 -23.32 1.79 9.05
N ASN A 12 -24.48 1.22 8.74
CA ASN A 12 -25.32 0.53 9.73
C ASN A 12 -24.62 -0.71 10.33
N ARG A 13 -23.84 -1.44 9.51
CA ARG A 13 -23.02 -2.57 10.00
C ARG A 13 -21.86 -2.09 10.86
N ALA A 14 -21.16 -1.03 10.46
CA ALA A 14 -20.05 -0.45 11.23
C ALA A 14 -20.53 0.08 12.60
N ARG A 15 -21.67 0.78 12.64
CA ARG A 15 -22.30 1.25 13.90
C ARG A 15 -22.68 0.10 14.82
N ARG A 16 -23.22 -1.00 14.29
CA ARG A 16 -23.53 -2.21 15.10
C ARG A 16 -22.26 -2.83 15.70
N ALA A 17 -21.17 -2.89 14.92
CA ALA A 17 -19.89 -3.41 15.41
C ALA A 17 -19.30 -2.50 16.50
N LEU A 18 -19.34 -1.17 16.30
CA LEU A 18 -18.89 -0.20 17.30
C LEU A 18 -19.67 -0.34 18.61
N GLN A 19 -20.99 -0.46 18.55
CA GLN A 19 -21.84 -0.64 19.73
C GLN A 19 -21.48 -1.92 20.51
N ILE A 20 -21.12 -3.00 19.82
CA ILE A 20 -20.69 -4.25 20.47
C ILE A 20 -19.38 -4.03 21.23
N LEU A 21 -18.41 -3.33 20.63
CA LEU A 21 -17.14 -3.02 21.28
C LEU A 21 -17.29 -2.07 22.46
N GLU A 22 -18.18 -1.08 22.37
CA GLU A 22 -18.51 -0.19 23.47
C GLU A 22 -19.15 -0.95 24.64
N ASN A 23 -20.05 -1.89 24.35
CA ASN A 23 -20.66 -2.76 25.35
C ASN A 23 -19.63 -3.70 25.99
N GLN A 24 -18.68 -4.23 25.20
CA GLN A 24 -17.56 -5.02 25.72
C GLN A 24 -16.66 -4.19 26.63
N LYS A 25 -16.32 -2.96 26.23
CA LYS A 25 -15.53 -2.02 27.03
C LYS A 25 -16.20 -1.70 28.37
N ALA A 26 -17.52 -1.53 28.40
CA ALA A 26 -18.28 -1.31 29.62
C ALA A 26 -18.16 -2.48 30.63
N GLY A 27 -17.91 -3.70 30.16
CA GLY A 27 -17.69 -4.88 31.00
C GLY A 27 -16.34 -4.92 31.72
N TYR A 28 -15.34 -4.13 31.31
CA TYR A 28 -13.99 -4.13 31.89
C TYR A 28 -13.77 -3.13 33.04
N GLY A 29 -14.78 -2.29 33.36
CA GLY A 29 -14.69 -1.32 34.44
C GLY A 29 -13.51 -0.34 34.28
N ILE A 30 -12.63 -0.27 35.29
CA ILE A 30 -11.51 0.71 35.35
C ILE A 30 -10.35 0.34 34.41
N ARG A 31 -10.20 -0.95 34.03
CA ARG A 31 -9.02 -1.42 33.29
C ARG A 31 -9.41 -2.15 32.01
N VAL A 32 -9.48 -1.38 30.92
CA VAL A 32 -9.78 -1.88 29.58
C VAL A 32 -8.49 -2.40 28.90
N PRO A 33 -8.49 -3.61 28.31
CA PRO A 33 -7.36 -4.11 27.52
C PRO A 33 -6.94 -3.14 26.41
N VAL A 34 -5.63 -3.01 26.16
CA VAL A 34 -5.09 -2.08 25.15
C VAL A 34 -5.59 -2.43 23.76
N ASP A 35 -5.66 -3.71 23.42
CA ASP A 35 -6.14 -4.18 22.11
C ASP A 35 -7.59 -3.75 21.85
N LEU A 36 -8.45 -3.79 22.89
CA LEU A 36 -9.83 -3.34 22.80
C LEU A 36 -9.94 -1.81 22.66
N GLN A 37 -8.99 -1.05 23.22
CA GLN A 37 -8.94 0.40 23.04
C GLN A 37 -8.55 0.77 21.60
N ILE A 38 -7.58 0.06 21.03
CA ILE A 38 -7.15 0.24 19.64
C ILE A 38 -8.30 -0.11 18.68
N GLU A 39 -8.96 -1.25 18.87
CA GLU A 39 -10.07 -1.69 18.02
C GLU A 39 -11.26 -0.71 18.05
N LEU A 40 -11.56 -0.15 19.24
CA LEU A 40 -12.63 0.84 19.39
C LEU A 40 -12.27 2.17 18.71
N GLU A 41 -11.02 2.60 18.79
CA GLU A 41 -10.53 3.81 18.09
C GLU A 41 -10.58 3.64 16.57
N GLU A 42 -10.16 2.48 16.05
CA GLU A 42 -10.23 2.15 14.62
C GLU A 42 -11.68 2.12 14.12
N LYS A 43 -12.58 1.50 14.89
CA LYS A 43 -14.01 1.44 14.52
C LYS A 43 -14.70 2.79 14.60
N GLN A 44 -14.31 3.65 15.54
CA GLN A 44 -14.80 5.02 15.59
C GLN A 44 -14.37 5.82 14.35
N LYS A 45 -13.11 5.71 13.94
CA LYS A 45 -12.59 6.35 12.71
C LYS A 45 -13.30 5.85 11.45
N GLU A 46 -13.58 4.55 11.37
CA GLU A 46 -14.35 3.96 10.26
C GLU A 46 -15.77 4.54 10.17
N VAL A 47 -16.50 4.61 11.29
CA VAL A 47 -17.84 5.21 11.35
C VAL A 47 -17.81 6.68 10.94
N THR A 48 -16.88 7.47 11.47
CA THR A 48 -16.74 8.89 11.12
C THR A 48 -16.43 9.09 9.63
N SER A 49 -15.58 8.23 9.04
CA SER A 49 -15.28 8.29 7.61
C SER A 49 -16.49 7.94 6.73
N LEU A 50 -17.30 6.96 7.14
CA LEU A 50 -18.51 6.56 6.42
C LEU A 50 -19.61 7.63 6.52
N GLU A 51 -19.76 8.27 7.68
CA GLU A 51 -20.67 9.40 7.87
C GLU A 51 -20.28 10.60 7.01
N ALA A 52 -18.99 10.96 6.98
CA ALA A 52 -18.49 12.05 6.14
C ALA A 52 -18.76 11.79 4.65
N ARG A 53 -18.54 10.55 4.18
CA ARG A 53 -18.85 10.14 2.80
C ARG A 53 -20.34 10.21 2.49
N LEU A 54 -21.19 9.77 3.42
CA LEU A 54 -22.64 9.82 3.25
C LEU A 54 -23.16 11.27 3.19
N SER A 55 -22.65 12.16 4.05
CA SER A 55 -22.99 13.58 4.01
C SER A 55 -22.53 14.27 2.72
N GLN A 56 -21.38 13.86 2.15
CA GLN A 56 -20.91 14.37 0.85
C GLN A 56 -21.80 13.91 -0.31
N LEU A 57 -22.29 12.66 -0.30
CA LEU A 57 -23.21 12.15 -1.32
C LEU A 57 -24.59 12.81 -1.22
N GLN A 58 -25.08 13.08 -0.01
CA GLN A 58 -26.34 13.80 0.20
C GLN A 58 -26.28 15.25 -0.27
N LYS A 59 -25.12 15.92 -0.12
CA LYS A 59 -24.90 17.28 -0.65
C LYS A 59 -24.79 17.35 -2.18
N LYS A 60 -24.58 16.20 -2.86
CA LYS A 60 -24.36 16.12 -4.32
C LYS A 60 -25.62 15.81 -5.13
N ARG A 61 -26.77 15.56 -4.50
CA ARG A 61 -28.02 15.24 -5.21
C ARG A 61 -28.82 16.53 -5.50
N PRO A 62 -29.06 16.90 -6.78
CA PRO A 62 -30.07 17.90 -7.11
C PRO A 62 -31.48 17.38 -6.79
N GLU A 63 -32.39 18.29 -6.47
CA GLU A 63 -33.83 18.02 -6.30
C GLU A 63 -34.44 17.40 -7.58
N SER A 64 -35.26 16.36 -7.35
CA SER A 64 -36.27 15.63 -8.16
C SER A 64 -36.71 16.17 -9.55
N VAL A 65 -37.22 15.44 -10.56
CA VAL A 65 -38.28 14.39 -10.77
C VAL A 65 -38.25 14.01 -12.31
N PRO A 66 -39.08 13.13 -12.95
CA PRO A 66 -39.63 11.79 -12.66
C PRO A 66 -39.19 10.65 -13.62
N ASP A 67 -39.35 9.43 -13.09
CA ASP A 67 -39.91 8.18 -13.63
C ASP A 67 -40.15 8.02 -15.15
N ASN A 68 -39.55 6.96 -15.72
CA ASN A 68 -40.22 6.06 -16.68
C ASN A 68 -39.47 4.72 -16.78
N LEU A 69 -40.17 3.67 -16.37
CA LEU A 69 -39.80 2.25 -16.48
C LEU A 69 -39.82 1.76 -17.94
N ALA A 70 -38.84 0.95 -18.32
CA ALA A 70 -39.04 -0.20 -19.21
C ALA A 70 -37.91 -1.23 -19.08
N ASP A 71 -38.30 -2.36 -18.47
CA ASP A 71 -38.00 -3.76 -18.76
C ASP A 71 -36.62 -4.31 -19.16
N TYR A 72 -36.40 -5.49 -18.57
CA TYR A 72 -35.30 -6.45 -18.70
C TYR A 72 -34.98 -6.86 -20.14
N ASN A 73 -33.68 -7.06 -20.42
CA ASN A 73 -33.27 -8.33 -21.03
C ASN A 73 -31.82 -8.70 -20.77
N HIS A 74 -31.66 -9.98 -20.45
CA HIS A 74 -30.42 -10.67 -20.15
C HIS A 74 -29.85 -11.21 -21.46
N GLN A 75 -28.77 -10.63 -21.97
CA GLN A 75 -27.95 -11.29 -22.99
C GLN A 75 -26.46 -11.10 -22.68
N SER A 76 -25.85 -12.23 -22.34
CA SER A 76 -24.41 -12.44 -22.32
C SER A 76 -23.80 -11.97 -23.65
N SER A 77 -23.03 -10.90 -23.61
CA SER A 77 -22.06 -10.59 -24.65
C SER A 77 -20.72 -10.27 -24.02
N THR A 78 -19.74 -11.09 -24.37
CA THR A 78 -18.33 -10.92 -24.13
C THR A 78 -17.83 -9.69 -24.86
N HIS A 79 -17.95 -8.53 -24.22
CA HIS A 79 -17.20 -7.35 -24.58
C HIS A 79 -16.51 -6.85 -23.32
N GLN A 80 -15.26 -7.26 -23.14
CA GLN A 80 -14.33 -6.44 -22.37
C GLN A 80 -14.25 -5.10 -23.13
N PRO A 81 -14.59 -3.97 -22.49
CA PRO A 81 -14.24 -2.68 -23.05
C PRO A 81 -12.72 -2.66 -23.22
N PRO A 82 -12.18 -1.93 -24.21
CA PRO A 82 -10.75 -1.66 -24.21
C PRO A 82 -10.40 -1.04 -22.85
N GLU A 83 -9.44 -1.61 -22.12
CA GLU A 83 -8.85 -0.94 -20.97
C GLU A 83 -8.36 0.41 -21.49
N SER A 84 -9.11 1.48 -21.24
CA SER A 84 -8.52 2.80 -21.17
C SER A 84 -7.41 2.65 -20.15
N GLN A 85 -6.16 2.66 -20.61
CA GLN A 85 -5.00 2.71 -19.72
C GLN A 85 -5.10 4.04 -18.97
N GLU A 86 -5.88 4.06 -17.89
CA GLU A 86 -5.80 5.14 -16.92
C GLU A 86 -4.33 5.21 -16.52
N LYS A 87 -3.79 6.43 -16.54
CA LYS A 87 -2.41 6.70 -16.15
C LYS A 87 -2.26 6.42 -14.66
N GLU A 88 -1.94 5.18 -14.34
CA GLU A 88 -1.82 4.71 -12.95
C GLU A 88 -0.42 5.00 -12.41
N VAL A 89 -0.36 5.81 -11.35
CA VAL A 89 0.84 6.02 -10.54
C VAL A 89 0.66 5.26 -9.25
N PHE A 90 1.50 4.25 -8.99
CA PHE A 90 1.50 3.49 -7.75
C PHE A 90 2.49 4.07 -6.75
N ILE A 91 2.26 3.84 -5.46
CA ILE A 91 3.24 4.13 -4.41
C ILE A 91 3.40 2.93 -3.47
N SER A 92 4.65 2.54 -3.26
CA SER A 92 5.10 1.52 -2.31
C SER A 92 5.85 2.21 -1.17
N TYR A 93 5.37 2.03 0.06
CA TYR A 93 5.94 2.60 1.27
C TYR A 93 5.57 1.74 2.49
N THR A 94 6.27 1.94 3.61
CA THR A 94 5.95 1.25 4.86
C THR A 94 5.03 2.08 5.75
N TRP A 95 4.13 1.42 6.47
CA TRP A 95 3.30 2.01 7.52
C TRP A 95 3.83 1.72 8.93
N ARG A 96 4.98 1.01 9.03
CA ARG A 96 5.58 0.56 10.29
C ARG A 96 6.43 1.63 10.98
N ASP A 97 6.63 2.76 10.32
CA ASP A 97 7.27 3.94 10.90
C ASP A 97 6.30 5.12 10.96
N ASN A 98 6.66 6.13 11.73
CA ASN A 98 5.82 7.30 11.99
C ASN A 98 6.04 8.46 11.00
N HIS A 99 6.96 8.34 10.04
CA HIS A 99 7.42 9.45 9.20
C HIS A 99 7.15 9.24 7.71
N SER A 100 7.06 7.99 7.24
CA SER A 100 6.72 7.63 5.86
C SER A 100 5.29 8.04 5.51
N GLU A 101 4.31 7.72 6.37
CA GLU A 101 2.89 8.06 6.11
C GLU A 101 2.65 9.57 5.99
N PRO A 102 3.14 10.45 6.91
CA PRO A 102 3.06 11.89 6.72
C PRO A 102 3.76 12.42 5.47
N PHE A 103 4.88 11.81 5.07
CA PHE A 103 5.59 12.18 3.84
C PHE A 103 4.77 11.84 2.59
N VAL A 104 4.22 10.62 2.53
CA VAL A 104 3.34 10.17 1.46
C VAL A 104 2.09 11.05 1.34
N GLN A 105 1.49 11.45 2.45
CA GLN A 105 0.33 12.37 2.43
C GLN A 105 0.66 13.74 1.83
N GLN A 106 1.88 14.25 2.02
CA GLN A 106 2.33 15.50 1.39
C GLN A 106 2.53 15.31 -0.11
N LEU A 107 3.18 14.22 -0.50
CA LEU A 107 3.40 13.86 -1.90
C LEU A 107 2.07 13.74 -2.65
N GLU A 108 1.09 13.04 -2.07
CA GLU A 108 -0.24 12.91 -2.67
C GLU A 108 -0.97 14.23 -2.87
N LYS A 109 -0.88 15.14 -1.90
CA LYS A 109 -1.48 16.48 -2.04
C LYS A 109 -0.86 17.24 -3.22
N ALA A 110 0.46 17.14 -3.39
CA ALA A 110 1.15 17.77 -4.51
C ALA A 110 0.73 17.19 -5.86
N PHE A 111 0.56 15.86 -5.95
CA PHE A 111 0.12 15.18 -7.17
C PHE A 111 -1.35 15.45 -7.47
N GLN A 112 -2.20 15.46 -6.46
CA GLN A 112 -3.62 15.78 -6.60
C GLN A 112 -3.81 17.21 -7.12
N ALA A 113 -2.97 18.16 -6.70
CA ALA A 113 -2.98 19.53 -7.22
C ALA A 113 -2.63 19.62 -8.73
N LYS A 114 -2.01 18.57 -9.28
CA LYS A 114 -1.73 18.38 -10.71
C LYS A 114 -2.73 17.47 -11.42
N GLY A 115 -3.78 17.02 -10.72
CA GLY A 115 -4.79 16.11 -11.27
C GLY A 115 -4.33 14.66 -11.39
N ILE A 116 -3.19 14.28 -10.80
CA ILE A 116 -2.67 12.91 -10.81
C ILE A 116 -3.13 12.21 -9.53
N THR A 117 -3.79 11.05 -9.69
CA THR A 117 -4.19 10.22 -8.56
C THR A 117 -3.13 9.15 -8.30
N ILE A 118 -2.62 9.12 -7.06
CA ILE A 118 -1.70 8.07 -6.62
C ILE A 118 -2.49 6.91 -6.03
N ILE A 119 -2.16 5.71 -6.47
CA ILE A 119 -2.70 4.45 -5.98
C ILE A 119 -1.75 3.89 -4.92
N ARG A 120 -2.18 3.96 -3.67
CA ARG A 120 -1.41 3.40 -2.55
C ARG A 120 -1.48 1.88 -2.53
N ASP A 121 -0.35 1.27 -2.19
CA ASP A 121 -0.39 0.00 -1.49
C ASP A 121 -0.88 0.22 -0.06
N LYS A 122 -2.20 0.09 0.16
CA LYS A 122 -2.71 -0.14 1.50
C LYS A 122 -2.49 -1.61 1.80
N ASN A 123 -1.25 -1.97 2.14
CA ASN A 123 -0.78 -3.30 2.53
C ASN A 123 -1.61 -4.02 3.61
N VAL A 124 -2.69 -3.41 4.07
CA VAL A 124 -3.84 -4.04 4.72
C VAL A 124 -4.73 -4.66 3.65
N VAL A 125 -4.41 -5.90 3.27
CA VAL A 125 -5.39 -6.81 2.69
C VAL A 125 -6.55 -6.85 3.68
N GLY A 126 -7.69 -6.24 3.34
CA GLY A 126 -8.86 -6.28 4.20
C GLY A 126 -9.17 -7.74 4.57
N TYR A 127 -9.67 -8.00 5.79
CA TYR A 127 -9.92 -9.37 6.27
C TYR A 127 -10.58 -10.25 5.18
N LYS A 128 -9.95 -11.39 4.85
CA LYS A 128 -10.32 -12.35 3.78
C LYS A 128 -10.22 -11.87 2.31
N GLN A 129 -9.66 -10.71 2.02
CA GLN A 129 -9.41 -10.30 0.63
C GLN A 129 -8.17 -10.98 0.04
N ARG A 130 -8.10 -11.08 -1.29
CA ARG A 130 -6.94 -11.64 -2.00
C ARG A 130 -6.08 -10.50 -2.54
N PHE A 131 -4.88 -10.36 -2.00
CA PHE A 131 -3.88 -9.34 -2.39
C PHE A 131 -3.40 -9.45 -3.84
N GLN A 132 -3.57 -10.63 -4.45
CA GLN A 132 -2.97 -10.98 -5.73
C GLN A 132 -3.32 -10.05 -6.89
N LYS A 133 -4.55 -9.52 -6.98
CA LYS A 133 -4.95 -8.64 -8.08
C LYS A 133 -4.28 -7.27 -8.01
N PHE A 134 -4.14 -6.73 -6.79
CA PHE A 134 -3.45 -5.47 -6.59
C PHE A 134 -1.96 -5.62 -6.93
N MET A 135 -1.32 -6.67 -6.43
CA MET A 135 0.07 -6.99 -6.76
C MET A 135 0.31 -7.19 -8.25
N GLN A 136 -0.62 -7.83 -8.97
CA GLN A 136 -0.52 -7.95 -10.42
C GLN A 136 -0.56 -6.60 -11.14
N ARG A 137 -1.37 -5.65 -10.67
CA ARG A 137 -1.44 -4.29 -11.23
C ARG A 137 -0.19 -3.49 -10.88
N LEU A 138 0.15 -3.40 -9.59
CA LEU A 138 1.32 -2.66 -9.10
C LEU A 138 2.61 -3.19 -9.72
N SER A 139 2.83 -4.51 -9.74
CA SER A 139 4.04 -5.11 -10.31
C SER A 139 4.17 -4.88 -11.82
N ARG A 140 3.08 -4.54 -12.53
CA ARG A 140 3.07 -4.20 -13.97
C ARG A 140 2.95 -2.70 -14.25
N GLY A 141 2.73 -1.88 -13.21
CA GLY A 141 2.56 -0.44 -13.35
C GLY A 141 3.75 0.21 -14.05
N LYS A 142 3.48 1.18 -14.93
CA LYS A 142 4.52 1.96 -15.62
C LYS A 142 5.24 2.90 -14.67
N CYS A 143 4.51 3.45 -13.68
CA CYS A 143 5.05 4.37 -12.68
C CYS A 143 4.82 3.85 -11.27
N VAL A 144 5.90 3.51 -10.55
CA VAL A 144 5.86 3.10 -9.14
C VAL A 144 6.81 3.97 -8.33
N ILE A 145 6.26 4.86 -7.52
CA ILE A 145 7.01 5.64 -6.53
C ILE A 145 7.40 4.70 -5.39
N VAL A 146 8.69 4.64 -5.05
CA VAL A 146 9.18 3.78 -3.98
C VAL A 146 9.78 4.65 -2.89
N VAL A 147 9.10 4.75 -1.74
CA VAL A 147 9.56 5.54 -0.59
C VAL A 147 10.35 4.65 0.35
N ILE A 148 11.66 4.83 0.37
CA ILE A 148 12.64 3.94 1.00
C ILE A 148 13.06 4.54 2.34
N SER A 149 12.52 3.99 3.44
CA SER A 149 12.96 4.22 4.83
C SER A 149 13.76 3.02 5.38
N ASP A 150 14.30 3.11 6.59
CA ASP A 150 14.93 1.97 7.26
C ASP A 150 13.95 0.80 7.43
N GLN A 151 12.70 1.11 7.81
CA GLN A 151 11.64 0.12 8.02
C GLN A 151 11.10 -0.44 6.71
N TYR A 152 11.18 0.31 5.60
CA TYR A 152 10.89 -0.23 4.26
C TYR A 152 11.86 -1.38 3.93
N LEU A 153 13.16 -1.15 4.09
CA LEU A 153 14.23 -2.10 3.73
C LEU A 153 14.25 -3.37 4.58
N LYS A 154 13.57 -3.36 5.73
CA LYS A 154 13.39 -4.49 6.66
C LYS A 154 12.00 -5.13 6.59
N SER A 155 11.09 -4.57 5.79
CA SER A 155 9.72 -5.05 5.64
C SER A 155 9.66 -6.12 4.55
N GLU A 156 9.23 -7.33 4.90
CA GLU A 156 9.03 -8.44 3.97
C GLU A 156 8.07 -8.05 2.83
N ASN A 157 6.92 -7.44 3.16
CA ASN A 157 5.93 -7.04 2.15
C ASN A 157 6.51 -6.02 1.15
N CYS A 158 7.15 -4.97 1.66
CA CYS A 158 7.69 -3.91 0.81
C CYS A 158 8.81 -4.43 -0.11
N MET A 159 9.70 -5.27 0.44
CA MET A 159 10.78 -5.85 -0.34
C MET A 159 10.28 -6.92 -1.31
N TYR A 160 9.24 -7.67 -0.95
CA TYR A 160 8.53 -8.58 -1.86
C TYR A 160 7.90 -7.82 -3.03
N GLU A 161 7.22 -6.71 -2.79
CA GLU A 161 6.68 -5.85 -3.84
C GLU A 161 7.79 -5.40 -4.81
N LEU A 162 8.91 -4.94 -4.27
CA LEU A 162 10.05 -4.50 -5.07
C LEU A 162 10.62 -5.63 -5.93
N VAL A 163 10.75 -6.83 -5.36
CA VAL A 163 11.14 -8.05 -6.10
C VAL A 163 10.17 -8.33 -7.24
N GLU A 164 8.85 -8.27 -6.99
CA GLU A 164 7.82 -8.53 -8.01
C GLU A 164 7.81 -7.46 -9.12
N ILE A 165 8.04 -6.18 -8.79
CA ILE A 165 8.22 -5.11 -9.78
C ILE A 165 9.43 -5.43 -10.67
N ALA A 166 10.56 -5.78 -10.05
CA ALA A 166 11.81 -6.08 -10.75
C ALA A 166 11.69 -7.28 -11.69
N LYS A 167 10.94 -8.32 -11.29
CA LYS A 167 10.66 -9.50 -12.11
C LYS A 167 9.87 -9.18 -13.39
N LYS A 168 9.19 -8.04 -13.49
CA LYS A 168 8.53 -7.60 -14.74
C LYS A 168 9.46 -6.81 -15.68
N GLY A 169 10.74 -6.63 -15.32
CA GLY A 169 11.72 -5.94 -16.16
C GLY A 169 11.60 -4.42 -16.12
N ASN A 170 12.57 -3.75 -16.78
CA ASN A 170 12.69 -2.29 -16.89
C ASN A 170 12.60 -1.55 -15.55
N LEU A 171 13.16 -2.14 -14.49
CA LEU A 171 13.06 -1.60 -13.13
C LEU A 171 13.44 -0.11 -13.08
N TYR A 172 14.60 0.25 -13.64
CA TYR A 172 15.09 1.64 -13.69
C TYR A 172 14.06 2.65 -14.21
N HIS A 173 13.37 2.32 -15.30
CA HIS A 173 12.42 3.22 -15.94
C HIS A 173 11.07 3.27 -15.20
N ARG A 174 10.75 2.22 -14.44
CA ARG A 174 9.44 2.07 -13.82
C ARG A 174 9.39 2.52 -12.37
N ILE A 175 10.52 2.55 -11.68
CA ILE A 175 10.58 3.02 -10.29
C ILE A 175 11.01 4.47 -10.21
N PHE A 176 10.38 5.20 -9.31
CA PHE A 176 10.71 6.56 -8.94
C PHE A 176 11.10 6.56 -7.45
N PRO A 177 12.37 6.26 -7.15
CA PRO A 177 12.81 6.07 -5.77
C PRO A 177 12.96 7.40 -5.03
N ILE A 178 12.48 7.44 -3.79
CA ILE A 178 12.69 8.53 -2.83
C ILE A 178 13.30 7.93 -1.59
N VAL A 179 14.53 8.32 -1.26
CA VAL A 179 15.26 7.81 -0.11
C VAL A 179 15.07 8.76 1.08
N LEU A 180 14.49 8.27 2.16
CA LEU A 180 14.28 9.04 3.39
C LEU A 180 15.57 9.09 4.21
N ALA A 181 15.66 10.06 5.12
CA ALA A 181 16.89 10.35 5.86
C ALA A 181 17.36 9.20 6.77
N ASP A 182 16.44 8.35 7.23
CA ASP A 182 16.73 7.20 8.09
C ASP A 182 17.25 5.97 7.32
N ALA A 183 17.01 5.91 6.00
CA ALA A 183 17.58 4.88 5.13
C ALA A 183 19.08 5.15 4.89
N GLN A 184 19.93 4.52 5.71
CA GLN A 184 21.38 4.71 5.70
C GLN A 184 22.08 4.00 4.53
N ILE A 185 21.46 3.99 3.35
CA ILE A 185 21.91 3.24 2.17
C ILE A 185 23.08 3.90 1.43
N TYR A 186 23.56 5.07 1.86
CA TYR A 186 24.73 5.72 1.26
C TYR A 186 26.04 5.36 1.97
N GLN A 187 25.97 4.98 3.25
CA GLN A 187 27.13 4.64 4.05
C GLN A 187 27.46 3.13 3.90
N PRO A 188 28.66 2.76 3.42
CA PRO A 188 29.01 1.36 3.17
C PRO A 188 28.78 0.43 4.37
N ILE A 189 29.16 0.86 5.58
CA ILE A 189 29.00 0.07 6.80
C ILE A 189 27.53 -0.08 7.19
N ALA A 190 26.73 0.97 7.03
CA ALA A 190 25.30 0.88 7.34
C ALA A 190 24.54 -0.02 6.35
N ARG A 191 24.96 -0.07 5.08
CA ARG A 191 24.40 -1.02 4.10
C ARG A 191 24.56 -2.48 4.52
N ILE A 192 25.71 -2.83 5.12
CA ILE A 192 25.98 -4.19 5.58
C ILE A 192 24.94 -4.63 6.61
N LYS A 193 24.45 -3.72 7.46
CA LYS A 193 23.41 -4.04 8.46
C LYS A 193 22.12 -4.56 7.85
N TYR A 194 21.72 -4.09 6.67
CA TYR A 194 20.55 -4.62 5.96
C TYR A 194 20.81 -6.02 5.40
N ILE A 195 22.03 -6.28 4.93
CA ILE A 195 22.45 -7.61 4.47
C ILE A 195 22.43 -8.59 5.65
N GLU A 196 23.05 -8.21 6.76
CA GLU A 196 23.07 -8.99 8.00
C GLU A 196 21.66 -9.26 8.52
N TYR A 197 20.75 -8.27 8.44
CA TYR A 197 19.36 -8.44 8.84
C TYR A 197 18.68 -9.59 8.07
N TRP A 198 18.74 -9.57 6.74
CA TRP A 198 18.10 -10.60 5.92
C TRP A 198 18.81 -11.96 6.02
N GLU A 199 20.14 -11.98 6.12
CA GLU A 199 20.90 -13.21 6.38
C GLU A 199 20.52 -13.83 7.73
N LYS A 200 20.30 -13.00 8.76
CA LYS A 200 19.83 -13.47 10.06
C LYS A 200 18.42 -14.05 9.96
N GLN A 201 17.48 -13.41 9.24
CA GLN A 201 16.13 -13.98 9.03
C GLN A 201 16.20 -15.36 8.38
N ILE A 202 17.03 -15.51 7.35
CA ILE A 202 17.26 -16.80 6.67
C ILE A 202 17.83 -17.84 7.65
N GLN A 203 18.84 -17.46 8.43
CA GLN A 203 19.50 -18.38 9.38
C GLN A 203 18.56 -18.81 10.51
N ASP A 204 17.80 -17.87 11.09
CA ASP A 204 16.85 -18.15 12.17
C ASP A 204 15.77 -19.13 11.71
N LEU A 205 15.17 -18.90 10.54
CA LEU A 205 14.15 -19.79 9.97
C LEU A 205 14.71 -21.17 9.64
N ASN A 206 15.90 -21.24 9.02
CA ASN A 206 16.59 -22.51 8.76
C ASN A 206 16.85 -23.29 10.05
N ASN A 207 17.27 -22.61 11.13
CA ASN A 207 17.54 -23.25 12.41
C ASN A 207 16.26 -23.75 13.06
N ALA A 208 15.19 -22.95 13.05
CA ALA A 208 13.87 -23.37 13.55
C ALA A 208 13.37 -24.61 12.80
N MET A 209 13.50 -24.66 11.46
CA MET A 209 13.08 -25.79 10.65
C MET A 209 13.83 -27.10 10.97
N LYS A 210 15.11 -27.02 11.37
CA LYS A 210 15.88 -28.19 11.80
C LYS A 210 15.38 -28.81 13.11
N THR A 211 14.59 -28.07 13.91
CA THR A 211 14.08 -28.56 15.21
C THR A 211 12.78 -29.38 15.09
N VAL A 212 12.17 -29.42 13.91
CA VAL A 212 10.89 -30.09 13.66
C VAL A 212 11.03 -31.21 12.62
N ASN A 213 10.00 -32.04 12.48
CA ASN A 213 9.97 -33.08 11.44
C ASN A 213 9.99 -32.43 10.04
N ALA A 214 10.74 -33.02 9.11
CA ALA A 214 10.89 -32.52 7.74
C ALA A 214 9.61 -32.57 6.88
N ALA A 215 8.59 -33.31 7.33
CA ALA A 215 7.31 -33.39 6.64
C ALA A 215 6.58 -32.03 6.64
N ASN A 216 6.02 -31.65 5.48
CA ASN A 216 5.17 -30.47 5.29
C ASN A 216 5.85 -29.10 5.52
N LEU A 217 7.17 -29.01 5.34
CA LEU A 217 7.91 -27.74 5.50
C LEU A 217 7.98 -26.85 4.24
N GLN A 218 7.17 -27.13 3.20
CA GLN A 218 7.29 -26.47 1.90
C GLN A 218 7.11 -24.95 1.98
N GLY A 219 6.10 -24.45 2.71
CA GLY A 219 5.86 -23.01 2.84
C GLY A 219 7.03 -22.25 3.48
N PHE A 220 7.71 -22.86 4.46
CA PHE A 220 8.88 -22.24 5.09
C PHE A 220 10.11 -22.21 4.17
N ARG A 221 10.24 -23.18 3.25
CA ARG A 221 11.29 -23.13 2.22
C ARG A 221 11.05 -22.00 1.24
N GLU A 222 9.79 -21.78 0.86
CA GLU A 222 9.40 -20.66 0.00
C GLU A 222 9.69 -19.30 0.67
N GLU A 223 9.53 -19.19 1.98
CA GLU A 223 9.95 -17.99 2.75
C GLU A 223 11.47 -17.79 2.73
N ILE A 224 12.27 -18.85 2.87
CA ILE A 224 13.75 -18.77 2.76
C ILE A 224 14.16 -18.31 1.35
N ASP A 225 13.53 -18.86 0.32
CA ASP A 225 13.79 -18.47 -1.07
C ASP A 225 13.44 -17.00 -1.28
N LEU A 226 12.30 -16.55 -0.76
CA LEU A 226 11.90 -15.14 -0.78
C LEU A 226 12.93 -14.24 -0.07
N TYR A 227 13.39 -14.58 1.13
CA TYR A 227 14.39 -13.77 1.84
C TYR A 227 15.72 -13.71 1.07
N THR A 228 16.07 -14.79 0.37
CA THR A 228 17.24 -14.83 -0.51
C THR A 228 17.06 -13.91 -1.72
N GLU A 229 15.88 -13.91 -2.35
CA GLU A 229 15.53 -12.97 -3.43
C GLU A 229 15.57 -11.52 -2.93
N ILE A 230 15.01 -11.23 -1.75
CA ILE A 230 15.03 -9.91 -1.13
C ILE A 230 16.46 -9.42 -0.90
N ARG A 231 17.33 -10.27 -0.35
CA ARG A 231 18.75 -9.94 -0.12
C ARG A 231 19.46 -9.58 -1.44
N ASN A 232 19.20 -10.34 -2.50
CA ASN A 232 19.75 -10.06 -3.84
C ASN A 232 19.17 -8.78 -4.44
N MET A 233 17.87 -8.55 -4.27
CA MET A 233 17.19 -7.34 -4.71
C MET A 233 17.73 -6.11 -3.99
N PHE A 234 18.02 -6.19 -2.70
CA PHE A 234 18.67 -5.11 -1.98
C PHE A 234 20.00 -4.71 -2.63
N ALA A 235 20.86 -5.68 -2.94
CA ALA A 235 22.15 -5.40 -3.61
C ALA A 235 21.96 -4.71 -4.98
N ASN A 236 21.00 -5.20 -5.78
CA ASN A 236 20.65 -4.61 -7.08
C ASN A 236 20.06 -3.20 -6.95
N LEU A 237 19.20 -2.98 -5.96
CA LEU A 237 18.63 -1.68 -5.63
C LEU A 237 19.73 -0.69 -5.27
N ILE A 238 20.68 -1.06 -4.41
CA ILE A 238 21.79 -0.16 -4.05
C ILE A 238 22.65 0.20 -5.25
N LYS A 239 22.92 -0.75 -6.16
CA LYS A 239 23.65 -0.47 -7.40
C LYS A 239 22.88 0.54 -8.25
N LEU A 240 21.58 0.29 -8.45
CA LEU A 240 20.69 1.18 -9.20
C LEU A 240 20.66 2.59 -8.62
N LEU A 241 20.44 2.73 -7.31
CA LEU A 241 20.34 4.03 -6.63
C LEU A 241 21.66 4.81 -6.64
N LYS A 242 22.82 4.14 -6.67
CA LYS A 242 24.12 4.81 -6.84
C LYS A 242 24.31 5.42 -8.23
N ASP A 243 23.72 4.80 -9.23
CA ASP A 243 23.79 5.24 -10.63
C ASP A 243 22.70 6.30 -10.92
N MET A 244 21.76 6.52 -9.99
CA MET A 244 20.65 7.47 -10.10
C MET A 244 20.89 8.75 -9.28
N ASN A 245 20.41 9.88 -9.79
CA ASN A 245 20.25 11.09 -8.99
C ASN A 245 18.92 11.06 -8.24
N THR A 246 18.87 10.37 -7.09
CA THR A 246 17.70 10.39 -6.22
C THR A 246 17.79 11.62 -5.34
N LEU A 247 17.09 12.70 -5.70
CA LEU A 247 17.06 13.93 -4.90
C LEU A 247 16.72 13.59 -3.43
N THR A 248 17.26 14.37 -2.50
CA THR A 248 16.95 14.15 -1.08
C THR A 248 15.50 14.51 -0.77
N GLN A 249 14.99 13.97 0.33
CA GLN A 249 13.66 14.32 0.85
C GLN A 249 13.44 15.84 0.94
N ASP A 250 14.43 16.59 1.44
CA ASP A 250 14.32 18.05 1.59
C ASP A 250 14.19 18.76 0.25
N ILE A 251 14.94 18.34 -0.77
CA ILE A 251 14.86 18.91 -2.11
C ILE A 251 13.47 18.68 -2.69
N HIS A 252 12.93 17.45 -2.55
CA HIS A 252 11.58 17.15 -3.01
C HIS A 252 10.51 18.02 -2.32
N ILE A 253 10.60 18.20 -1.01
CA ILE A 253 9.63 19.02 -0.26
C ILE A 253 9.74 20.49 -0.67
N GLN A 254 10.96 21.04 -0.74
CA GLN A 254 11.20 22.44 -1.08
C GLN A 254 10.75 22.79 -2.50
N SER A 255 10.91 21.87 -3.44
CA SER A 255 10.47 22.05 -4.84
C SER A 255 9.02 21.61 -5.07
N ASN A 256 8.26 21.29 -4.02
CA ASN A 256 6.90 20.71 -4.14
C ASN A 256 6.83 19.55 -5.15
N PHE A 257 7.82 18.66 -5.10
CA PHE A 257 7.96 17.46 -5.92
C PHE A 257 8.06 17.69 -7.44
N GLU A 258 8.37 18.91 -7.90
CA GLU A 258 8.39 19.29 -9.33
C GLU A 258 9.20 18.33 -10.22
N ALA A 259 10.45 18.01 -9.83
CA ALA A 259 11.30 17.10 -10.63
C ALA A 259 10.73 15.68 -10.73
N LEU A 260 10.10 15.20 -9.65
CA LEU A 260 9.45 13.89 -9.62
C LEU A 260 8.19 13.87 -10.49
N LEU A 261 7.36 14.90 -10.38
CA LEU A 261 6.16 15.08 -11.20
C LEU A 261 6.50 15.08 -12.68
N LYS A 262 7.50 15.88 -13.08
CA LYS A 262 7.96 15.95 -14.47
C LYS A 262 8.41 14.59 -14.99
N ALA A 263 9.23 13.87 -14.24
CA ALA A 263 9.72 12.55 -14.66
C ALA A 263 8.57 11.53 -14.82
N ILE A 264 7.58 11.58 -13.93
CA ILE A 264 6.39 10.72 -14.03
C ILE A 264 5.50 11.12 -15.20
N GLU A 265 5.27 12.41 -15.43
CA GLU A 265 4.49 12.90 -16.58
C GLU A 265 5.13 12.43 -17.89
N GLU A 266 6.45 12.58 -18.04
CA GLU A 266 7.22 12.09 -19.19
C GLU A 266 7.00 10.58 -19.42
N THR A 267 7.08 9.76 -18.36
CA THR A 267 6.86 8.30 -18.46
C THR A 267 5.41 7.91 -18.72
N LEU A 268 4.45 8.71 -18.26
CA LEU A 268 3.02 8.47 -18.52
C LEU A 268 2.61 8.86 -19.95
N ASP A 269 3.37 9.73 -20.60
CA ASP A 269 3.15 10.17 -21.98
C ASP A 269 3.82 9.26 -23.04
N GLU A 270 4.68 8.33 -22.61
CA GLU A 270 5.29 7.25 -23.42
C GLU A 270 4.38 6.01 -23.61
#